data_AF-A0A3M1N3R5-F1
#
_entry.id   AF-A0A3M1N3R5-F1
#
_cell.length_a   1.000
_cell.length_b   1.000
_cell.length_c   1.000
_cell.angle_alpha   90.00
_cell.angle_beta   90.00
_cell.angle_gamma   90.00
#
_symmetry.space_group_name_H-M   'P 1'
#
loop_
_entity.id
_entity.type
_entity.pdbx_description
1 polymer ?
#
loop_
_entity_poly.entity_id
_entity_poly.type
_entity_poly.pdbx_seq_one_letter_code
_entity_poly.pdbx_strand_id
1 'polypeptide(L)'
;ALHPSRYLLQSIPFWFGTLPLWVHRAWQAALWIGLNLLAGWMVTRRLRIVARWQRWAFFWSAVLFILQAPVYYHLLVMVALVLWGTDFTRPWRTWGVLLLASLWAGISRVNWFPVPAVLVAVLYFLEVPQGDRPWWRYWMPALGWGVVGTGTALFSQAVYAAISGNPPQDFGTSFTSDLLWYRLLPNPTFPQGLLPMAVVVALPVVWLIARRTRLPFTRWFPLTGLSAGLFLGGLVVSVKIGGGNNLHNLDAFLVTLLLWGAYTFWGRLAPERESETDSLQRARPPWGLVPLLLALPLYWALSRGTPRTIHDVSLAREAINAIRQKTEAAAARGEDVLFISERHLLTFGEIDVPLIPEYERTFLMEMAMAHNEAYLQQFRDDLASHRFALIVVQPLNLT
;
A
#
# COMPACT_ATOMS: atom_id res chain seq x y z
N ALA A 1 13.02 9.41 -5.30
CA ALA A 1 12.61 8.26 -6.14
C ALA A 1 11.57 7.31 -5.49
N LEU A 2 11.65 7.01 -4.20
CA LEU A 2 10.80 6.00 -3.53
C LEU A 2 9.47 6.59 -3.04
N HIS A 3 8.34 5.97 -3.40
CA HIS A 3 6.97 6.31 -2.95
C HIS A 3 6.58 7.82 -2.90
N PRO A 4 6.75 8.61 -3.98
CA PRO A 4 6.44 10.05 -3.97
C PRO A 4 5.05 10.41 -3.45
N SER A 5 4.01 9.68 -3.85
CA SER A 5 2.63 9.95 -3.42
C SER A 5 2.44 9.87 -1.90
N ARG A 6 3.21 9.02 -1.20
CA ARG A 6 3.20 8.94 0.26
C ARG A 6 3.67 10.24 0.88
N TYR A 7 4.76 10.79 0.37
CA TYR A 7 5.37 12.03 0.87
C TYR A 7 4.55 13.25 0.46
N LEU A 8 3.93 13.26 -0.73
CA LEU A 8 2.98 14.31 -1.14
C LEU A 8 1.79 14.43 -0.18
N LEU A 9 1.26 13.31 0.30
CA LEU A 9 0.21 13.35 1.32
C LEU A 9 0.76 13.79 2.69
N GLN A 10 1.97 13.38 3.05
CA GLN A 10 2.59 13.79 4.32
C GLN A 10 3.08 15.24 4.33
N SER A 11 3.28 15.85 3.15
CA SER A 11 3.81 17.20 3.04
C SER A 11 2.76 18.28 3.33
N ILE A 12 1.47 17.93 3.34
CA ILE A 12 0.36 18.89 3.51
C ILE A 12 0.53 19.80 4.74
N PRO A 13 0.90 19.31 5.95
CA PRO A 13 1.10 20.19 7.09
C PRO A 13 2.22 21.22 6.90
N PHE A 14 3.24 20.93 6.09
CA PHE A 14 4.33 21.89 5.80
C PHE A 14 3.85 23.10 4.99
N TRP A 15 2.69 23.04 4.34
CA TRP A 15 2.10 24.19 3.65
C TRP A 15 1.59 25.26 4.62
N PHE A 16 1.47 24.94 5.90
CA PHE A 16 1.01 25.84 6.96
C PHE A 16 2.17 26.33 7.85
N GLY A 17 3.41 26.27 7.35
CA GLY A 17 4.61 26.69 8.05
C GLY A 17 5.27 25.58 8.88
N THR A 18 6.15 25.96 9.80
CA THR A 18 6.87 25.05 10.70
C THR A 18 5.98 24.64 11.87
N LEU A 19 5.22 23.55 11.67
CA LEU A 19 4.38 23.00 12.73
C LEU A 19 5.17 22.02 13.61
N PRO A 20 4.83 21.88 14.91
CA PRO A 20 5.47 20.91 15.78
C PRO A 20 5.34 19.47 15.26
N LEU A 21 6.34 18.63 15.54
CA LEU A 21 6.38 17.21 15.14
C LEU A 21 5.07 16.45 15.43
N TRP A 22 4.43 16.72 16.57
CA TRP A 22 3.18 16.04 16.94
C TRP A 22 2.05 16.30 15.94
N VAL A 23 2.01 17.46 15.29
CA VAL A 23 1.01 17.79 14.26
C VAL A 23 1.21 16.92 13.02
N HIS A 24 2.46 16.74 12.59
CA HIS A 24 2.79 15.86 11.47
C HIS A 24 2.48 14.39 11.79
N ARG A 25 2.71 13.96 13.04
CA ARG A 25 2.35 12.62 13.51
C ARG A 25 0.83 12.43 13.58
N ALA A 26 0.10 13.42 14.09
CA ALA A 26 -1.36 13.42 14.12
C ALA A 26 -1.95 13.37 12.71
N TRP A 27 -1.39 14.14 11.77
CA TRP A 27 -1.77 14.10 10.36
C TRP A 27 -1.51 12.73 9.73
N GLN A 28 -0.34 12.14 9.98
CA GLN A 28 -0.02 10.80 9.51
C GLN A 28 -1.02 9.75 10.08
N ALA A 29 -1.38 9.86 11.35
CA ALA A 29 -2.40 9.00 11.96
C ALA A 29 -3.80 9.24 11.33
N ALA A 30 -4.16 10.50 11.07
CA ALA A 30 -5.40 10.86 10.38
C ALA A 30 -5.46 10.30 8.96
N LEU A 31 -4.35 10.32 8.20
CA LEU A 31 -4.27 9.68 6.88
C LEU A 31 -4.48 8.17 6.97
N TRP A 32 -3.80 7.50 7.92
CA TRP A 32 -3.95 6.07 8.14
C TRP A 32 -5.39 5.68 8.49
N ILE A 33 -5.98 6.33 9.49
CA ILE A 33 -7.35 6.05 9.93
C ILE A 33 -8.34 6.45 8.84
N GLY A 34 -8.26 7.70 8.37
CA GLY A 34 -9.21 8.31 7.44
C GLY A 34 -9.29 7.58 6.11
N LEU A 35 -8.17 7.17 5.51
CA LEU A 35 -8.19 6.49 4.21
C LEU A 35 -8.62 5.02 4.31
N ASN A 36 -8.38 4.35 5.45
CA ASN A 36 -8.96 3.04 5.75
C ASN A 36 -10.49 3.13 5.91
N LEU A 37 -10.97 4.10 6.70
CA LEU A 37 -12.41 4.38 6.83
C LEU A 37 -13.04 4.73 5.48
N LEU A 38 -12.38 5.58 4.68
CA LEU A 38 -12.88 5.96 3.35
C LEU A 38 -13.01 4.74 2.43
N ALA A 39 -11.98 3.89 2.35
CA ALA A 39 -12.01 2.69 1.51
C ALA A 39 -13.10 1.72 1.97
N GLY A 40 -13.20 1.43 3.28
CA GLY A 40 -14.26 0.60 3.83
C GLY A 40 -15.66 1.15 3.55
N TRP A 41 -15.83 2.48 3.62
CA TRP A 41 -17.09 3.15 3.29
C TRP A 41 -17.42 3.03 1.81
N MET A 42 -16.44 3.20 0.91
CA MET A 42 -16.66 3.10 -0.53
C MET A 42 -17.08 1.70 -0.95
N VAL A 43 -16.49 0.64 -0.39
CA VAL A 43 -16.94 -0.75 -0.62
C VAL A 43 -18.37 -0.93 -0.13
N THR A 44 -18.66 -0.48 1.10
CA THR A 44 -19.99 -0.59 1.72
C THR A 44 -21.07 0.14 0.90
N ARG A 45 -20.76 1.35 0.44
CA ARG A 45 -21.64 2.17 -0.40
C ARG A 45 -21.91 1.50 -1.74
N ARG A 46 -20.87 0.94 -2.37
CA ARG A 46 -20.96 0.25 -3.67
C ARG A 46 -21.98 -0.89 -3.63
N LEU A 47 -22.01 -1.65 -2.53
CA LEU A 47 -22.89 -2.79 -2.33
C LEU A 47 -24.35 -2.43 -2.04
N ARG A 48 -24.68 -1.13 -1.83
CA ARG A 48 -26.05 -0.63 -1.58
C ARG A 48 -26.79 -1.40 -0.48
N ILE A 49 -26.12 -1.71 0.63
CA ILE A 49 -26.68 -2.46 1.76
C ILE A 49 -27.83 -1.65 2.40
N VAL A 50 -29.04 -2.21 2.38
CA VAL A 50 -30.28 -1.53 2.78
C VAL A 50 -30.38 -1.39 4.30
N ALA A 51 -30.25 -2.50 5.03
CA ALA A 51 -30.40 -2.50 6.48
C ALA A 51 -29.24 -1.75 7.16
N ARG A 52 -29.57 -0.79 8.04
CA ARG A 52 -28.61 0.11 8.68
C ARG A 52 -27.58 -0.65 9.52
N TRP A 53 -28.00 -1.61 10.34
CA TRP A 53 -27.09 -2.37 11.20
C TRP A 53 -26.13 -3.23 10.37
N GLN A 54 -26.62 -3.86 9.29
CA GLN A 54 -25.82 -4.65 8.36
C GLN A 54 -24.76 -3.80 7.66
N ARG A 55 -25.15 -2.59 7.25
CA ARG A 55 -24.26 -1.62 6.62
C ARG A 55 -23.10 -1.25 7.55
N TRP A 56 -23.39 -0.92 8.80
CA TRP A 56 -22.35 -0.54 9.77
C TRP A 56 -21.49 -1.74 10.19
N ALA A 57 -22.09 -2.92 10.38
CA ALA A 57 -21.35 -4.13 10.68
C ALA A 57 -20.35 -4.44 9.55
N PHE A 58 -20.82 -4.46 8.30
CA PHE A 58 -19.95 -4.71 7.14
C PHE A 58 -18.90 -3.61 6.95
N PHE A 59 -19.26 -2.34 7.15
CA PHE A 59 -18.32 -1.24 7.10
C PHE A 59 -17.12 -1.48 8.02
N TRP A 60 -17.38 -1.78 9.30
CA TRP A 60 -16.31 -2.06 10.26
C TRP A 60 -15.56 -3.35 9.93
N SER A 61 -16.23 -4.41 9.46
CA SER A 61 -15.57 -5.62 8.97
C SER A 61 -14.61 -5.34 7.81
N ALA A 62 -15.03 -4.51 6.85
CA ALA A 62 -14.21 -4.13 5.71
C ALA A 62 -12.98 -3.32 6.13
N VAL A 63 -13.15 -2.36 7.05
CA VAL A 63 -12.05 -1.58 7.63
C VAL A 63 -11.05 -2.51 8.34
N LEU A 64 -11.55 -3.40 9.20
CA LEU A 64 -10.71 -4.39 9.89
C LEU A 64 -10.00 -5.34 8.93
N PHE A 65 -10.65 -5.74 7.84
CA PHE A 65 -10.04 -6.57 6.81
C PHE A 65 -8.90 -5.86 6.09
N ILE A 66 -9.10 -4.60 5.69
CA ILE A 66 -8.06 -3.78 5.05
C ILE A 66 -6.87 -3.59 6.00
N LEU A 67 -7.09 -3.49 7.31
CA LEU A 67 -6.00 -3.36 8.29
C LEU A 67 -5.13 -4.63 8.44
N GLN A 68 -5.57 -5.80 7.97
CA GLN A 68 -4.81 -7.07 8.12
C GLN A 68 -3.53 -7.07 7.27
N ALA A 69 -3.62 -6.65 6.01
CA ALA A 69 -2.45 -6.28 5.23
C ALA A 69 -2.36 -4.77 5.25
N PRO A 70 -1.36 -4.16 5.91
CA PRO A 70 -1.34 -2.71 6.11
C PRO A 70 -1.19 -1.97 4.77
N VAL A 71 -2.33 -1.79 4.08
CA VAL A 71 -2.42 -1.10 2.80
C VAL A 71 -2.10 0.34 3.07
N TYR A 72 -1.00 0.82 2.49
CA TYR A 72 -0.57 2.18 2.75
C TYR A 72 -1.66 3.16 2.31
N TYR A 73 -1.91 4.16 3.14
CA TYR A 73 -2.99 5.12 2.93
C TYR A 73 -2.97 5.76 1.53
N HIS A 74 -1.78 6.06 0.98
CA HIS A 74 -1.65 6.63 -0.37
C HIS A 74 -2.17 5.68 -1.47
N LEU A 75 -2.17 4.37 -1.24
CA LEU A 75 -2.69 3.37 -2.18
C LEU A 75 -4.23 3.29 -2.12
N LEU A 76 -4.78 3.47 -0.92
CA LEU A 76 -6.23 3.51 -0.69
C LEU A 76 -6.92 4.68 -1.38
N VAL A 77 -6.19 5.75 -1.76
CA VAL A 77 -6.70 6.82 -2.62
C VAL A 77 -7.21 6.25 -3.95
N MET A 78 -6.44 5.36 -4.59
CA MET A 78 -6.82 4.73 -5.86
C MET A 78 -8.03 3.82 -5.69
N VAL A 79 -8.04 3.03 -4.61
CA VAL A 79 -9.17 2.15 -4.27
C VAL A 79 -10.45 2.97 -4.10
N ALA A 80 -10.39 4.04 -3.31
CA ALA A 80 -11.53 4.93 -3.08
C ALA A 80 -12.01 5.60 -4.38
N LEU A 81 -11.10 6.12 -5.21
CA LEU A 81 -11.41 6.74 -6.49
C LEU A 81 -12.12 5.76 -7.44
N VAL A 82 -11.57 4.56 -7.64
CA VAL A 82 -12.15 3.54 -8.53
C VAL A 82 -13.53 3.11 -8.04
N LEU A 83 -13.69 2.83 -6.74
CA LEU A 83 -14.98 2.41 -6.19
C LEU A 83 -16.05 3.50 -6.26
N TRP A 84 -15.66 4.76 -6.04
CA TRP A 84 -16.56 5.91 -6.13
C TRP A 84 -16.97 6.22 -7.57
N GLY A 85 -16.00 6.15 -8.49
CA GLY A 85 -16.10 6.75 -9.81
C GLY A 85 -16.52 5.80 -10.93
N THR A 86 -16.27 4.49 -10.79
CA THR A 86 -16.58 3.51 -11.84
C THR A 86 -18.08 3.42 -12.08
N ASP A 87 -18.51 3.57 -13.33
CA ASP A 87 -19.90 3.49 -13.75
C ASP A 87 -19.95 2.96 -15.19
N PHE A 88 -20.40 1.71 -15.35
CA PHE A 88 -20.44 1.06 -16.65
C PHE A 88 -21.60 1.57 -17.53
N THR A 89 -22.56 2.31 -16.97
CA THR A 89 -23.60 3.00 -17.75
C THR A 89 -23.09 4.31 -18.36
N ARG A 90 -22.02 4.88 -17.79
CA ARG A 90 -21.35 6.11 -18.25
C ARG A 90 -19.86 5.83 -18.48
N PRO A 91 -19.48 5.18 -19.59
CA PRO A 91 -18.11 4.71 -19.83
C PRO A 91 -17.04 5.80 -19.67
N TRP A 92 -17.32 7.03 -20.11
CA TRP A 92 -16.40 8.17 -19.98
C TRP A 92 -16.00 8.46 -18.53
N ARG A 93 -16.90 8.24 -17.56
CA ARG A 93 -16.64 8.44 -16.14
C ARG A 93 -15.66 7.37 -15.63
N THR A 94 -15.88 6.12 -16.04
CA THR A 94 -14.97 5.00 -15.73
C THR A 94 -13.58 5.26 -16.30
N TRP A 95 -13.49 5.72 -17.55
CA TRP A 95 -12.21 6.08 -18.17
C TRP A 95 -11.51 7.23 -17.46
N GLY A 96 -12.21 8.32 -17.15
CA GLY A 96 -11.62 9.44 -16.41
C GLY A 96 -11.08 9.03 -15.05
N VAL A 97 -11.83 8.20 -14.31
CA VAL A 97 -11.42 7.70 -12.99
C VAL A 97 -10.23 6.75 -13.10
N LEU A 98 -10.23 5.86 -14.09
CA LEU A 98 -9.10 4.97 -14.37
C LEU A 98 -7.83 5.78 -14.63
N LEU A 99 -7.88 6.78 -15.51
CA LEU A 99 -6.73 7.62 -15.82
C LEU A 99 -6.21 8.36 -14.59
N LEU A 100 -7.09 9.00 -13.81
CA LEU A 100 -6.70 9.70 -12.58
C LEU A 100 -6.07 8.77 -11.55
N ALA A 101 -6.68 7.59 -11.31
CA ALA A 101 -6.14 6.61 -10.38
C ALA A 101 -4.81 6.02 -10.88
N SER A 102 -4.64 5.82 -12.19
CA SER A 102 -3.40 5.35 -12.80
C SER A 102 -2.28 6.38 -12.77
N LEU A 103 -2.56 7.67 -12.98
CA LEU A 103 -1.58 8.74 -12.77
C LEU A 103 -1.06 8.71 -11.33
N TRP A 104 -1.96 8.61 -10.36
CA TRP A 104 -1.59 8.46 -8.95
C TRP A 104 -0.79 7.18 -8.67
N ALA A 105 -1.12 6.07 -9.34
CA ALA A 105 -0.38 4.82 -9.22
C ALA A 105 1.08 4.98 -9.69
N GLY A 106 1.31 5.69 -10.80
CA GLY A 106 2.63 5.91 -11.39
C GLY A 106 3.62 6.60 -10.46
N ILE A 107 3.13 7.50 -9.60
CA ILE A 107 3.94 8.17 -8.56
C ILE A 107 3.88 7.48 -7.19
N SER A 108 3.34 6.26 -7.11
CA SER A 108 3.19 5.50 -5.87
C SER A 108 4.16 4.30 -5.79
N ARG A 109 3.71 3.13 -6.27
CA ARG A 109 4.45 1.87 -6.19
C ARG A 109 4.31 1.11 -7.49
N VAL A 110 5.42 0.56 -7.97
CA VAL A 110 5.45 -0.19 -9.23
C VAL A 110 4.50 -1.39 -9.21
N ASN A 111 4.44 -2.13 -8.11
CA ASN A 111 3.49 -3.25 -7.97
C ASN A 111 2.01 -2.82 -7.97
N TRP A 112 1.73 -1.51 -7.82
CA TRP A 112 0.39 -0.94 -7.89
C TRP A 112 0.04 -0.31 -9.25
N PHE A 113 0.97 -0.24 -10.21
CA PHE A 113 0.70 0.32 -11.54
C PHE A 113 -0.50 -0.31 -12.26
N PRO A 114 -0.65 -1.65 -12.29
CA PRO A 114 -1.81 -2.26 -12.95
C PRO A 114 -3.08 -2.20 -12.09
N VAL A 115 -2.99 -1.92 -10.78
CA VAL A 115 -4.08 -2.14 -9.83
C VAL A 115 -5.34 -1.31 -10.13
N PRO A 116 -5.29 -0.02 -10.50
CA PRO A 116 -6.48 0.72 -10.90
C PRO A 116 -7.27 0.02 -12.02
N ALA A 117 -6.57 -0.47 -13.06
CA ALA A 117 -7.19 -1.20 -14.15
C ALA A 117 -7.76 -2.55 -13.70
N VAL A 118 -7.02 -3.28 -12.85
CA VAL A 118 -7.49 -4.55 -12.27
C VAL A 118 -8.76 -4.34 -11.45
N LEU A 119 -8.84 -3.28 -10.64
CA LEU A 119 -10.04 -2.98 -9.85
C LEU A 119 -11.25 -2.66 -10.74
N VAL A 120 -11.07 -1.89 -11.82
CA VAL A 120 -12.14 -1.63 -12.80
C VAL A 120 -12.56 -2.95 -13.47
N ALA A 121 -11.61 -3.80 -13.88
CA ALA A 121 -11.89 -5.09 -14.48
C ALA A 121 -12.63 -6.04 -13.52
N VAL A 122 -12.21 -6.11 -12.25
CA VAL A 122 -12.89 -6.87 -11.20
C VAL A 122 -14.33 -6.38 -11.04
N LEU A 123 -14.56 -5.07 -10.92
CA LEU A 123 -15.92 -4.51 -10.85
C LEU A 123 -16.74 -4.87 -12.10
N TYR A 124 -16.14 -4.81 -13.29
CA TYR A 124 -16.81 -5.16 -14.54
C TYR A 124 -17.26 -6.62 -14.55
N PHE A 125 -16.37 -7.55 -14.20
CA PHE A 125 -16.72 -8.97 -14.12
C PHE A 125 -17.65 -9.30 -12.95
N LEU A 126 -17.81 -8.43 -11.95
CA LEU A 126 -18.79 -8.61 -10.88
C LEU A 126 -20.16 -8.00 -11.22
N GLU A 127 -20.19 -6.87 -11.92
CA GLU A 127 -21.40 -6.04 -12.15
C GLU A 127 -22.01 -6.16 -13.54
N VAL A 128 -21.26 -6.61 -14.55
CA VAL A 128 -21.74 -6.64 -15.93
C VAL A 128 -21.86 -8.10 -16.39
N PRO A 129 -23.06 -8.62 -16.68
CA PRO A 129 -23.21 -9.99 -17.18
C PRO A 129 -22.67 -10.10 -18.60
N GLN A 130 -22.30 -11.31 -19.02
CA GLN A 130 -21.83 -11.52 -20.40
C GLN A 130 -22.97 -11.22 -21.39
N GLY A 131 -24.17 -11.74 -21.10
CA GLY A 131 -25.31 -11.72 -22.02
C GLY A 131 -24.96 -12.45 -23.32
N ASP A 132 -25.48 -11.96 -24.45
CA ASP A 132 -25.28 -12.59 -25.77
C ASP A 132 -23.92 -12.30 -26.42
N ARG A 133 -23.04 -11.58 -25.71
CA ARG A 133 -21.74 -11.18 -26.25
C ARG A 133 -20.81 -12.39 -26.33
N PRO A 134 -20.06 -12.59 -27.43
CA PRO A 134 -19.01 -13.61 -27.47
C PRO A 134 -17.92 -13.27 -26.44
N TRP A 135 -17.29 -14.30 -25.89
CA TRP A 135 -16.35 -14.19 -24.76
C TRP A 135 -15.23 -13.15 -25.00
N TRP A 136 -14.71 -13.06 -26.23
CA TRP A 136 -13.63 -12.15 -26.58
C TRP A 136 -14.07 -10.68 -26.56
N ARG A 137 -15.29 -10.36 -27.02
CA ARG A 137 -15.86 -9.00 -26.91
C ARG A 137 -16.14 -8.64 -25.47
N TYR A 138 -16.52 -9.63 -24.67
CA TYR A 138 -16.76 -9.43 -23.25
C TYR A 138 -15.46 -9.12 -22.48
N TRP A 139 -14.33 -9.72 -22.86
CA TRP A 139 -13.02 -9.48 -22.22
C TRP A 139 -12.29 -8.23 -22.72
N MET A 140 -12.57 -7.78 -23.94
CA MET A 140 -11.87 -6.65 -24.57
C MET A 140 -11.84 -5.37 -23.72
N PRO A 141 -12.92 -4.94 -23.04
CA PRO A 141 -12.87 -3.76 -22.16
C PRO A 141 -11.84 -3.89 -21.04
N ALA A 142 -11.77 -5.05 -20.39
CA ALA A 142 -10.82 -5.31 -19.32
C ALA A 142 -9.36 -5.26 -19.82
N LEU A 143 -9.09 -5.82 -21.00
CA LEU A 143 -7.78 -5.71 -21.65
C LEU A 143 -7.45 -4.26 -22.00
N GLY A 144 -8.40 -3.52 -22.55
CA GLY A 144 -8.24 -2.09 -22.87
C GLY A 144 -7.91 -1.25 -21.63
N TRP A 145 -8.63 -1.43 -20.53
CA TRP A 145 -8.31 -0.79 -19.26
C TRP A 145 -6.95 -1.21 -18.73
N GLY A 146 -6.58 -2.48 -18.87
CA GLY A 146 -5.26 -3.01 -18.49
C GLY A 146 -4.13 -2.29 -19.20
N VAL A 147 -4.20 -2.20 -20.53
CA VAL A 147 -3.19 -1.53 -21.36
C VAL A 147 -3.13 -0.04 -21.05
N VAL A 148 -4.26 0.67 -21.12
CA VAL A 148 -4.29 2.13 -20.94
C VAL A 148 -3.96 2.51 -19.50
N GLY A 149 -4.53 1.81 -18.51
CA GLY A 149 -4.30 2.11 -17.10
C GLY A 149 -2.85 1.87 -16.68
N THR A 150 -2.25 0.75 -17.09
CA THR A 150 -0.83 0.47 -16.79
C THR A 150 0.08 1.41 -17.57
N GLY A 151 -0.21 1.66 -18.85
CA GLY A 151 0.53 2.62 -19.67
C GLY A 151 0.50 4.05 -19.11
N THR A 152 -0.64 4.48 -18.57
CA THR A 152 -0.79 5.78 -17.89
C THR A 152 0.05 5.86 -16.61
N ALA A 153 0.10 4.78 -15.83
CA ALA A 153 0.95 4.72 -14.64
C ALA A 153 2.44 4.78 -15.00
N LEU A 154 2.87 4.03 -16.01
CA LEU A 154 4.25 4.07 -16.52
C LEU A 154 4.61 5.45 -17.06
N PHE A 155 3.71 6.07 -17.83
CA PHE A 155 3.88 7.44 -18.31
C PHE A 155 4.04 8.43 -17.15
N SER A 156 3.17 8.35 -16.13
CA SER A 156 3.28 9.22 -14.97
C SER A 156 4.56 9.00 -14.17
N GLN A 157 5.06 7.76 -14.08
CA GLN A 157 6.36 7.48 -13.46
C GLN A 157 7.49 8.13 -14.27
N ALA A 158 7.47 7.99 -15.60
CA ALA A 158 8.49 8.55 -16.48
C ALA A 158 8.53 10.08 -16.41
N VAL A 159 7.35 10.74 -16.44
CA VAL A 159 7.24 12.19 -16.26
C VAL A 159 7.78 12.60 -14.89
N TYR A 160 7.40 11.90 -13.83
CA TYR A 160 7.91 12.21 -12.49
C TYR A 160 9.42 12.05 -12.42
N ALA A 161 9.98 10.98 -12.97
CA ALA A 161 11.42 10.76 -13.00
C ALA A 161 12.14 11.93 -13.68
N ALA A 162 11.65 12.38 -14.83
CA ALA A 162 12.23 13.50 -15.58
C ALA A 162 12.21 14.84 -14.82
N ILE A 163 11.16 15.13 -14.05
CA ILE A 163 11.01 16.42 -13.35
C ILE A 163 11.50 16.41 -11.89
N SER A 164 11.76 15.23 -11.32
CA SER A 164 12.03 15.11 -9.88
C SER A 164 13.43 15.54 -9.45
N GLY A 165 14.37 15.71 -10.39
CA GLY A 165 15.78 15.95 -10.11
C GLY A 165 16.53 14.76 -9.49
N ASN A 166 15.89 13.58 -9.36
CA ASN A 166 16.56 12.37 -8.87
C ASN A 166 17.30 11.68 -10.02
N PRO A 167 18.49 11.09 -9.77
CA PRO A 167 19.17 10.21 -10.72
C PRO A 167 18.26 9.11 -11.29
N PRO A 168 18.34 8.80 -12.60
CA PRO A 168 17.52 7.73 -13.20
C PRO A 168 17.72 6.35 -12.56
N GLN A 169 18.93 6.07 -12.09
CA GLN A 169 19.31 4.82 -11.42
C GLN A 169 18.61 4.59 -10.07
N ASP A 170 18.02 5.64 -9.48
CA ASP A 170 17.29 5.53 -8.22
C ASP A 170 15.86 5.00 -8.42
N PHE A 171 15.39 4.97 -9.67
CA PHE A 171 14.07 4.45 -10.02
C PHE A 171 14.15 2.97 -10.37
N GLY A 172 13.20 2.19 -9.85
CA GLY A 172 13.13 0.77 -10.17
C GLY A 172 14.21 -0.10 -9.52
N THR A 173 14.88 0.39 -8.48
CA THR A 173 15.81 -0.37 -7.60
C THR A 173 15.24 -1.72 -7.16
N SER A 174 13.93 -1.74 -6.92
CA SER A 174 13.11 -2.92 -6.69
C SER A 174 13.26 -4.04 -7.73
N PHE A 175 13.68 -3.74 -8.96
CA PHE A 175 13.90 -4.74 -10.02
C PHE A 175 15.28 -5.38 -9.97
N THR A 176 16.26 -4.80 -9.28
CA THR A 176 17.62 -5.33 -9.17
C THR A 176 17.91 -5.97 -7.81
N SER A 177 17.01 -5.84 -6.83
CA SER A 177 17.20 -6.43 -5.50
C SER A 177 17.16 -7.96 -5.48
N ASP A 178 17.88 -8.56 -4.52
CA ASP A 178 17.95 -10.01 -4.33
C ASP A 178 16.60 -10.64 -3.94
N LEU A 179 16.40 -11.90 -4.34
CA LEU A 179 15.22 -12.70 -3.99
C LEU A 179 15.48 -13.51 -2.71
N LEU A 180 14.94 -13.03 -1.59
CA LEU A 180 15.11 -13.65 -0.27
C LEU A 180 13.93 -14.59 0.04
N TRP A 181 13.95 -15.77 -0.57
CA TRP A 181 12.87 -16.77 -0.51
C TRP A 181 12.51 -17.23 0.90
N TYR A 182 13.46 -17.23 1.84
CA TYR A 182 13.22 -17.60 3.23
C TYR A 182 12.14 -16.72 3.90
N ARG A 183 11.89 -15.51 3.38
CA ARG A 183 10.84 -14.59 3.87
C ARG A 183 9.42 -15.12 3.70
N LEU A 184 9.21 -16.11 2.82
CA LEU A 184 7.88 -16.71 2.63
C LEU A 184 7.44 -17.55 3.83
N LEU A 185 8.39 -18.13 4.56
CA LEU A 185 8.16 -19.00 5.70
C LEU A 185 8.47 -18.26 7.02
N PRO A 186 8.13 -18.83 8.19
CA PRO A 186 8.51 -18.28 9.49
C PRO A 186 9.97 -17.87 9.56
N ASN A 187 10.21 -16.63 9.97
CA ASN A 187 11.54 -16.04 10.00
C ASN A 187 11.65 -14.97 11.12
N PRO A 188 12.85 -14.47 11.47
CA PRO A 188 13.02 -13.53 12.57
C PRO A 188 12.24 -12.21 12.41
N THR A 189 12.03 -11.75 11.18
CA THR A 189 11.30 -10.51 10.89
C THR A 189 9.79 -10.70 10.84
N PHE A 190 9.31 -11.93 10.61
CA PHE A 190 7.90 -12.30 10.68
C PHE A 190 7.73 -13.75 11.17
N PRO A 191 7.63 -13.95 12.50
CA PRO A 191 7.60 -15.29 13.10
C PRO A 191 6.46 -16.18 12.60
N GLN A 192 5.33 -15.60 12.18
CA GLN A 192 4.19 -16.36 11.67
C GLN A 192 4.39 -16.82 10.21
N GLY A 193 5.35 -16.23 9.49
CA GLY A 193 5.60 -16.49 8.07
C GLY A 193 4.59 -15.82 7.15
N LEU A 194 5.06 -15.36 6.00
CA LEU A 194 4.22 -14.63 5.05
C LEU A 194 3.16 -15.51 4.38
N LEU A 195 3.57 -16.67 3.85
CA LEU A 195 2.67 -17.59 3.15
C LEU A 195 1.62 -18.21 4.08
N PRO A 196 1.97 -18.74 5.28
CA PRO A 196 0.97 -19.22 6.23
C PRO A 196 -0.05 -18.15 6.58
N MET A 197 0.40 -16.92 6.83
CA MET A 197 -0.49 -15.83 7.16
C MET A 197 -1.38 -15.38 6.01
N ALA A 198 -0.85 -15.37 4.78
CA ALA A 198 -1.66 -15.11 3.60
C ALA A 198 -2.81 -16.12 3.45
N VAL A 199 -2.53 -17.41 3.70
CA VAL A 199 -3.56 -18.47 3.68
C VAL A 199 -4.60 -18.22 4.78
N VAL A 200 -4.18 -17.97 6.01
CA VAL A 200 -5.10 -17.74 7.14
C VAL A 200 -6.05 -16.56 6.87
N VAL A 201 -5.53 -15.45 6.33
CA VAL A 201 -6.34 -14.27 6.00
C VAL A 201 -7.26 -14.51 4.80
N ALA A 202 -6.77 -15.18 3.76
CA ALA A 202 -7.52 -15.37 2.53
C ALA A 202 -8.56 -16.50 2.59
N LEU A 203 -8.27 -17.57 3.33
CA LEU A 203 -9.04 -18.82 3.32
C LEU A 203 -10.54 -18.63 3.62
N PRO A 204 -10.97 -17.85 4.64
CA PRO A 204 -12.40 -17.66 4.90
C PRO A 204 -13.14 -17.03 3.72
N VAL A 205 -12.50 -16.06 3.05
CA VAL A 205 -13.10 -15.35 1.91
C VAL A 205 -13.07 -16.20 0.65
N VAL A 206 -11.96 -16.91 0.39
CA VAL A 206 -11.85 -17.86 -0.72
C VAL A 206 -12.86 -19.00 -0.58
N TRP A 207 -13.03 -19.53 0.63
CA TRP A 207 -14.03 -20.56 0.92
C TRP A 207 -15.46 -20.05 0.67
N LEU A 208 -15.77 -18.83 1.13
CA LEU A 208 -17.04 -18.17 0.84
C LEU A 208 -17.28 -18.06 -0.67
N ILE A 209 -16.28 -17.56 -1.41
CA ILE A 209 -16.33 -17.42 -2.87
C ILE A 209 -16.60 -18.79 -3.51
N ALA A 210 -15.81 -19.82 -3.17
CA ALA A 210 -15.93 -21.15 -3.74
C ALA A 210 -17.30 -21.81 -3.46
N ARG A 211 -17.89 -21.57 -2.28
CA ARG A 211 -19.17 -22.17 -1.88
C ARG A 211 -20.39 -21.50 -2.48
N ARG A 212 -20.32 -20.18 -2.71
CA ARG A 212 -21.50 -19.36 -3.03
C ARG A 212 -21.48 -18.79 -4.44
N THR A 213 -20.31 -18.71 -5.06
CA THR A 213 -20.16 -18.13 -6.40
C THR A 213 -20.47 -19.18 -7.44
N ARG A 214 -21.49 -18.95 -8.26
CA ARG A 214 -21.77 -19.70 -9.49
C ARG A 214 -21.69 -18.72 -10.65
N LEU A 215 -20.48 -18.51 -11.15
CA LEU A 215 -20.22 -17.63 -12.30
C LEU A 215 -19.90 -18.48 -13.53
N PRO A 216 -20.30 -18.06 -14.73
CA PRO A 216 -19.84 -18.69 -15.96
C PRO A 216 -18.31 -18.58 -16.06
N PHE A 217 -17.70 -19.52 -16.79
CA PHE A 217 -16.25 -19.57 -16.97
C PHE A 217 -15.67 -18.23 -17.45
N THR A 218 -16.40 -17.51 -18.31
CA THR A 218 -16.04 -16.19 -18.86
C THR A 218 -15.90 -15.09 -17.81
N ARG A 219 -16.44 -15.26 -16.60
CA ARG A 219 -16.28 -14.33 -15.47
C ARG A 219 -15.40 -14.92 -14.39
N TRP A 220 -15.57 -16.22 -14.10
CA TRP A 220 -14.78 -16.92 -13.09
C TRP A 220 -13.29 -16.98 -13.45
N PHE A 221 -12.95 -17.29 -14.71
CA PHE A 221 -11.57 -17.40 -15.16
C PHE A 221 -10.80 -16.08 -15.03
N PRO A 222 -11.26 -14.93 -15.56
CA PRO A 222 -10.52 -13.69 -15.40
C PRO A 222 -10.48 -13.19 -13.95
N LEU A 223 -11.56 -13.34 -13.15
CA LEU A 223 -11.52 -12.97 -11.73
C LEU A 223 -10.48 -13.77 -10.94
N THR A 224 -10.44 -15.09 -11.16
CA THR A 224 -9.42 -15.97 -10.56
C THR A 224 -8.03 -15.61 -11.06
N GLY A 225 -7.85 -15.40 -12.37
CA GLY A 225 -6.57 -15.05 -12.97
C GLY A 225 -6.00 -13.73 -12.47
N LEU A 226 -6.83 -12.68 -12.39
CA LEU A 226 -6.46 -11.38 -11.83
C LEU A 226 -6.07 -11.50 -10.34
N SER A 227 -6.87 -12.21 -9.55
CA SER A 227 -6.60 -12.39 -8.12
C SER A 227 -5.32 -13.22 -7.89
N ALA A 228 -5.14 -14.32 -8.64
CA ALA A 228 -3.95 -15.15 -8.57
C ALA A 228 -2.69 -14.40 -9.03
N GLY A 229 -2.80 -13.59 -10.09
CA GLY A 229 -1.71 -12.74 -10.56
C GLY A 229 -1.25 -11.74 -9.51
N LEU A 230 -2.19 -11.07 -8.83
CA LEU A 230 -1.86 -10.16 -7.71
C LEU A 230 -1.28 -10.91 -6.50
N PHE A 231 -1.77 -12.12 -6.20
CA PHE A 231 -1.23 -12.94 -5.13
C PHE A 231 0.23 -13.35 -5.42
N LEU A 232 0.48 -13.97 -6.57
CA LEU A 232 1.81 -14.43 -6.98
C LEU A 232 2.78 -13.25 -7.13
N GLY A 233 2.35 -12.17 -7.77
CA GLY A 233 3.13 -10.94 -7.88
C GLY A 233 3.49 -10.35 -6.52
N GLY A 234 2.53 -10.32 -5.58
CA GLY A 234 2.78 -9.88 -4.21
C GLY A 234 3.74 -10.79 -3.44
N LEU A 235 3.72 -12.12 -3.66
CA LEU A 235 4.73 -13.04 -3.10
C LEU A 235 6.13 -12.73 -3.65
N VAL A 236 6.26 -12.52 -4.96
CA VAL A 236 7.55 -12.15 -5.59
C VAL A 236 8.08 -10.83 -5.04
N VAL A 237 7.22 -9.81 -4.94
CA VAL A 237 7.60 -8.51 -4.37
C VAL A 237 8.01 -8.66 -2.90
N SER A 238 7.36 -9.56 -2.14
CA SER A 238 7.68 -9.80 -0.73
C SER A 238 9.05 -10.42 -0.48
N VAL A 239 9.51 -11.29 -1.38
CA VAL A 239 10.86 -11.87 -1.28
C VAL A 239 11.91 -10.89 -1.77
N LYS A 240 11.55 -9.97 -2.68
CA LYS A 240 12.46 -9.02 -3.32
C LYS A 240 12.67 -7.74 -2.51
N ILE A 241 11.59 -7.08 -2.11
CA ILE A 241 11.60 -5.74 -1.52
C ILE A 241 10.85 -5.74 -0.18
N GLY A 242 11.37 -4.97 0.77
CA GLY A 242 10.81 -4.83 2.11
C GLY A 242 11.38 -5.86 3.10
N GLY A 243 11.02 -5.71 4.37
CA GLY A 243 11.59 -6.52 5.45
C GLY A 243 10.99 -7.92 5.61
N GLY A 244 10.07 -8.36 4.75
CA GLY A 244 9.34 -9.62 4.93
C GLY A 244 8.56 -9.70 6.26
N ASN A 245 8.21 -8.55 6.85
CA ASN A 245 7.76 -8.43 8.24
C ASN A 245 6.23 -8.43 8.45
N ASN A 246 5.45 -8.42 7.36
CA ASN A 246 3.99 -8.46 7.37
C ASN A 246 3.44 -8.74 5.94
N LEU A 247 2.11 -8.64 5.76
CA LEU A 247 1.40 -8.92 4.51
C LEU A 247 1.27 -7.71 3.54
N HIS A 248 2.00 -6.61 3.73
CA HIS A 248 1.75 -5.36 2.99
C HIS A 248 1.88 -5.48 1.47
N ASN A 249 2.68 -6.40 0.96
CA ASN A 249 2.84 -6.60 -0.50
C ASN A 249 1.72 -7.47 -1.11
N LEU A 250 0.87 -8.06 -0.28
CA LEU A 250 -0.38 -8.73 -0.69
C LEU A 250 -1.59 -7.80 -0.61
N ASP A 251 -1.37 -6.50 -0.41
CA ASP A 251 -2.41 -5.49 -0.27
C ASP A 251 -3.39 -5.46 -1.45
N ALA A 252 -2.89 -5.40 -2.69
CA ALA A 252 -3.73 -5.38 -3.89
C ALA A 252 -4.57 -6.66 -4.02
N PHE A 253 -3.96 -7.83 -3.77
CA PHE A 253 -4.67 -9.11 -3.75
C PHE A 253 -5.81 -9.10 -2.72
N LEU A 254 -5.52 -8.66 -1.49
CA LEU A 254 -6.52 -8.62 -0.43
C LEU A 254 -7.63 -7.61 -0.71
N VAL A 255 -7.35 -6.47 -1.33
CA VAL A 255 -8.39 -5.54 -1.80
C VAL A 255 -9.29 -6.23 -2.84
N THR A 256 -8.73 -6.93 -3.83
CA THR A 256 -9.55 -7.66 -4.81
C THR A 256 -10.36 -8.79 -4.18
N LEU A 257 -9.78 -9.48 -3.20
CA LEU A 257 -10.45 -10.56 -2.46
C LEU A 257 -11.59 -10.01 -1.61
N LEU A 258 -11.41 -8.85 -0.96
CA LEU A 258 -12.46 -8.14 -0.24
C LEU A 258 -13.62 -7.78 -1.17
N LEU A 259 -13.34 -7.23 -2.35
CA LEU A 259 -14.38 -6.88 -3.33
C LEU A 259 -15.15 -8.11 -3.78
N TRP A 260 -14.45 -9.13 -4.28
CA TRP A 260 -15.13 -10.34 -4.76
C TRP A 260 -15.91 -11.02 -3.63
N GLY A 261 -15.27 -11.21 -2.47
CA GLY A 261 -15.90 -11.79 -1.28
C GLY A 261 -17.13 -11.02 -0.84
N ALA A 262 -17.09 -9.68 -0.86
CA ALA A 262 -18.22 -8.85 -0.46
C ALA A 262 -19.39 -8.94 -1.46
N TYR A 263 -19.13 -8.94 -2.76
CA TYR A 263 -20.18 -9.14 -3.77
C TYR A 263 -20.83 -10.50 -3.63
N THR A 264 -20.04 -11.54 -3.36
CA THR A 264 -20.56 -12.88 -3.11
C THR A 264 -21.36 -12.94 -1.80
N PHE A 265 -20.87 -12.36 -0.71
CA PHE A 265 -21.53 -12.35 0.61
C PHE A 265 -22.91 -11.70 0.55
N TRP A 266 -23.02 -10.58 -0.17
CA TRP A 266 -24.24 -9.77 -0.27
C TRP A 266 -25.15 -10.13 -1.45
N GLY A 267 -24.82 -11.17 -2.23
CA GLY A 267 -25.60 -11.56 -3.41
C GLY A 267 -25.69 -10.45 -4.47
N ARG A 268 -24.61 -9.67 -4.64
CA ARG A 268 -24.55 -8.50 -5.55
C ARG A 268 -23.89 -8.80 -6.89
N LEU A 269 -23.57 -10.07 -7.16
CA LEU A 269 -23.13 -10.50 -8.48
C LEU A 269 -24.26 -10.29 -9.48
N ALA A 270 -23.97 -9.67 -10.63
CA ALA A 270 -24.96 -9.53 -11.69
C ALA A 270 -25.40 -10.91 -12.21
N PRO A 271 -26.71 -11.19 -12.32
CA PRO A 271 -27.22 -12.45 -12.86
C PRO A 271 -26.98 -12.53 -14.38
N GLU A 272 -26.75 -13.73 -14.93
CA GLU A 272 -26.61 -13.89 -16.39
C GLU A 272 -27.97 -13.93 -17.10
N ARG A 273 -29.01 -14.43 -16.42
CA ARG A 273 -30.37 -14.49 -16.92
C ARG A 273 -31.34 -13.84 -15.94
N GLU A 274 -32.41 -13.22 -16.45
CA GLU A 274 -33.44 -12.61 -15.59
C GLU A 274 -34.06 -13.62 -14.60
N SER A 275 -34.15 -14.89 -14.98
CA SER A 275 -34.63 -15.97 -14.11
C SER A 275 -33.73 -16.25 -12.90
N GLU A 276 -32.45 -15.88 -12.95
CA GLU A 276 -31.50 -16.08 -11.85
C GLU A 276 -31.53 -14.94 -10.83
N THR A 277 -32.13 -13.80 -11.19
CA THR A 277 -32.21 -12.57 -10.39
C THR A 277 -32.77 -12.84 -9.00
N ASP A 278 -33.84 -13.65 -8.91
CA ASP A 278 -34.50 -13.97 -7.65
C ASP A 278 -33.67 -14.92 -6.75
N SER A 279 -32.91 -15.82 -7.34
CA SER A 279 -32.09 -16.80 -6.60
C SER A 279 -30.80 -16.19 -6.03
N LEU A 280 -30.20 -15.23 -6.76
CA LEU A 280 -28.94 -14.59 -6.39
C LEU A 280 -29.17 -13.38 -5.46
N GLN A 281 -30.24 -12.60 -5.66
CA GLN A 281 -30.53 -11.41 -4.83
C GLN A 281 -31.21 -11.73 -3.50
N ARG A 282 -31.92 -12.86 -3.37
CA ARG A 282 -32.56 -13.30 -2.11
C ARG A 282 -31.68 -14.20 -1.24
N ALA A 283 -30.47 -14.54 -1.69
CA ALA A 283 -29.55 -15.34 -0.90
C ALA A 283 -29.22 -14.62 0.41
N ARG A 284 -29.70 -15.14 1.53
CA ARG A 284 -29.40 -14.56 2.85
C ARG A 284 -27.89 -14.60 3.08
N PRO A 285 -27.29 -13.52 3.62
CA PRO A 285 -25.88 -13.52 3.95
C PRO A 285 -25.55 -14.70 4.87
N PRO A 286 -24.42 -15.41 4.66
CA PRO A 286 -24.03 -16.53 5.49
C PRO A 286 -23.51 -16.04 6.85
N TRP A 287 -24.42 -15.61 7.72
CA TRP A 287 -24.12 -15.05 9.03
C TRP A 287 -23.25 -15.97 9.91
N GLY A 288 -23.32 -17.29 9.71
CA GLY A 288 -22.45 -18.26 10.39
C GLY A 288 -20.95 -18.12 10.10
N LEU A 289 -20.57 -17.42 9.03
CA LEU A 289 -19.15 -17.13 8.71
C LEU A 289 -18.66 -15.81 9.29
N VAL A 290 -19.58 -14.95 9.75
CA VAL A 290 -19.23 -13.64 10.28
C VAL A 290 -18.34 -13.72 11.52
N PRO A 291 -18.55 -14.65 12.48
CA PRO A 291 -17.60 -14.84 13.58
C PRO A 291 -16.18 -15.14 13.10
N LEU A 292 -16.01 -16.01 12.10
CA LEU A 292 -14.69 -16.35 11.55
C LEU A 292 -14.05 -15.16 10.83
N LEU A 293 -14.85 -14.44 10.02
CA LEU A 293 -14.40 -13.25 9.28
C LEU A 293 -14.03 -12.07 10.19
N LEU A 294 -14.60 -12.00 11.40
CA LEU A 294 -14.32 -10.96 12.40
C LEU A 294 -13.25 -11.37 13.42
N ALA A 295 -13.25 -12.62 13.87
CA ALA A 295 -12.37 -13.10 14.94
C ALA A 295 -10.90 -12.97 14.56
N LEU A 296 -10.56 -13.28 13.30
CA LEU A 296 -9.18 -13.20 12.84
C LEU A 296 -8.67 -11.74 12.85
N PRO A 297 -9.26 -10.77 12.13
CA PRO A 297 -8.81 -9.39 12.20
C PRO A 297 -8.83 -8.80 13.62
N LEU A 298 -9.82 -9.17 14.45
CA LEU A 298 -9.91 -8.70 15.82
C LEU A 298 -8.78 -9.26 16.69
N TYR A 299 -8.51 -10.56 16.62
CA TYR A 299 -7.38 -11.20 17.29
C TYR A 299 -6.07 -10.51 16.92
N TRP A 300 -5.86 -10.24 15.63
CA TRP A 300 -4.66 -9.56 15.14
C TRP A 300 -4.52 -8.10 15.60
N ALA A 301 -5.63 -7.37 15.68
CA ALA A 301 -5.62 -6.01 16.19
C ALA A 301 -5.27 -5.98 17.69
N LEU A 302 -5.80 -6.94 18.45
CA LEU A 302 -5.56 -7.04 19.90
C LEU A 302 -4.16 -7.59 20.22
N SER A 303 -3.65 -8.55 19.44
CA SER A 303 -2.37 -9.22 19.69
C SER A 303 -1.15 -8.33 19.44
N ARG A 304 -1.32 -7.19 18.75
CA ARG A 304 -0.25 -6.22 18.48
C ARG A 304 -0.18 -5.09 19.50
N GLY A 305 -1.09 -5.03 20.47
CA GLY A 305 -1.06 -4.04 21.53
C GLY A 305 0.15 -4.29 22.45
N THR A 306 1.08 -3.33 22.51
CA THR A 306 2.18 -3.34 23.47
C THR A 306 1.86 -2.42 24.65
N PRO A 307 2.37 -2.69 25.86
CA PRO A 307 2.28 -1.76 26.98
C PRO A 307 2.81 -0.38 26.56
N ARG A 308 2.20 0.68 27.09
CA ARG A 308 2.69 2.04 26.86
C ARG A 308 4.07 2.17 27.48
N THR A 309 5.09 2.34 26.64
CA THR A 309 6.45 2.66 27.09
C THR A 309 6.48 4.11 27.57
N ILE A 310 6.86 4.32 28.83
CA ILE A 310 7.16 5.66 29.35
C ILE A 310 8.60 5.95 28.96
N HIS A 311 8.79 6.95 28.09
CA HIS A 311 10.12 7.37 27.68
C HIS A 311 10.66 8.43 28.64
N ASP A 312 11.94 8.34 28.97
CA ASP A 312 12.63 9.34 29.77
C ASP A 312 12.90 10.59 28.93
N VAL A 313 12.09 11.62 29.16
CA VAL A 313 12.18 12.90 28.45
C VAL A 313 13.47 13.64 28.79
N SER A 314 13.98 13.48 30.02
CA SER A 314 15.21 14.15 30.45
C SER A 314 16.42 13.58 29.71
N LEU A 315 16.54 12.26 29.66
CA LEU A 315 17.57 11.56 28.90
C LEU A 315 17.53 11.92 27.40
N ALA A 316 16.32 11.98 26.81
CA ALA A 316 16.17 12.38 25.41
C ALA A 316 16.63 13.82 25.16
N ARG A 317 16.34 14.74 26.09
CA ARG A 317 16.75 16.15 26.00
C ARG A 317 18.27 16.29 26.12
N GLU A 318 18.89 15.57 27.04
CA GLU A 318 20.35 15.51 27.17
C GLU A 318 21.02 14.98 25.89
N ALA A 319 20.49 13.91 25.30
CA ALA A 319 21.00 13.36 24.05
C ALA A 319 20.87 14.36 22.89
N ILE A 320 19.72 15.03 22.74
CA ILE A 320 19.52 16.06 21.71
C ILE A 320 20.50 17.22 21.91
N ASN A 321 20.70 17.70 23.14
CA ASN A 321 21.65 18.77 23.43
C ASN A 321 23.09 18.37 23.11
N ALA A 322 23.48 17.13 23.41
CA ALA A 322 24.81 16.61 23.08
C ALA A 322 25.04 16.52 21.56
N ILE A 323 24.04 16.09 20.78
CA ILE A 323 24.10 16.08 19.32
C ILE A 323 24.18 17.51 18.79
N ARG A 324 23.31 18.41 19.26
CA ARG A 324 23.29 19.83 18.88
C ARG A 324 24.65 20.49 19.08
N GLN A 325 25.21 20.38 20.29
CA GLN A 325 26.50 21.01 20.63
C GLN A 325 27.63 20.56 19.70
N LYS A 326 27.73 19.25 19.41
CA LYS A 326 28.79 18.71 18.56
C LYS A 326 28.61 19.09 17.09
N THR A 327 27.37 19.02 16.60
CA THR A 327 27.03 19.27 15.19
C THR A 327 27.12 20.75 14.84
N GLU A 328 26.56 21.64 15.64
CA GLU A 328 26.62 23.10 15.42
C GLU A 328 28.05 23.62 15.57
N ALA A 329 28.86 23.06 16.48
CA ALA A 329 30.27 23.43 16.60
C ALA A 329 31.11 23.05 15.36
N ALA A 330 30.82 21.90 14.74
CA ALA A 330 31.47 21.51 13.47
C ALA A 330 31.01 22.41 12.32
N ALA A 331 29.70 22.63 12.20
CA ALA A 331 29.12 23.51 11.18
C ALA A 331 29.65 24.95 11.28
N ALA A 332 29.85 25.47 12.50
CA ALA A 332 30.42 26.81 12.74
C ALA A 332 31.88 26.95 12.24
N ARG A 333 32.61 25.83 12.08
CA ARG A 333 33.94 25.82 11.44
C ARG A 333 33.88 25.65 9.92
N GLY A 334 32.69 25.61 9.33
CA GLY A 334 32.47 25.36 7.91
C GLY A 334 32.64 23.89 7.52
N GLU A 335 32.56 22.96 8.48
CA GLU A 335 32.71 21.52 8.24
C GLU A 335 31.37 20.85 7.94
N ASP A 336 31.38 19.90 7.01
CA ASP A 336 30.19 19.11 6.65
C ASP A 336 29.82 18.13 7.78
N VAL A 337 28.53 18.10 8.13
CA VAL A 337 27.94 17.19 9.11
C VAL A 337 26.88 16.33 8.44
N LEU A 338 27.10 15.01 8.42
CA LEU A 338 26.16 14.08 7.79
C LEU A 338 25.18 13.51 8.81
N PHE A 339 23.88 13.71 8.56
CA PHE A 339 22.82 13.01 9.28
C PHE A 339 22.35 11.80 8.47
N ILE A 340 22.84 10.60 8.81
CA ILE A 340 22.31 9.34 8.27
C ILE A 340 20.96 9.01 8.91
N SER A 341 20.84 9.26 10.22
CA SER A 341 19.59 9.17 10.99
C SER A 341 19.24 10.50 11.65
N GLU A 342 18.08 10.57 12.30
CA GLU A 342 17.65 11.75 13.09
C GLU A 342 17.49 13.08 12.34
N ARG A 343 17.34 13.04 11.00
CA ARG A 343 17.10 14.23 10.16
C ARG A 343 15.91 15.08 10.56
N HIS A 344 14.95 14.48 11.29
CA HIS A 344 13.80 15.20 11.81
C HIS A 344 14.23 16.35 12.74
N LEU A 345 15.38 16.24 13.43
CA LEU A 345 15.91 17.32 14.25
C LEU A 345 16.23 18.57 13.43
N LEU A 346 16.78 18.40 12.22
CA LEU A 346 17.02 19.50 11.27
C LEU A 346 15.69 20.04 10.73
N THR A 347 14.80 19.15 10.30
CA THR A 347 13.51 19.53 9.70
C THR A 347 12.62 20.37 10.62
N PHE A 348 12.67 20.11 11.93
CA PHE A 348 11.86 20.81 12.93
C PHE A 348 12.63 21.91 13.68
N GLY A 349 13.84 22.27 13.24
CA GLY A 349 14.62 23.36 13.83
C GLY A 349 15.18 23.06 15.23
N GLU A 350 15.26 21.79 15.62
CA GLU A 350 15.91 21.36 16.85
C GLU A 350 17.44 21.37 16.73
N ILE A 351 18.00 21.43 15.51
CA ILE A 351 19.43 21.61 15.24
C ILE A 351 19.54 22.46 13.97
N ASP A 352 20.38 23.49 13.99
CA ASP A 352 20.57 24.39 12.84
C ASP A 352 21.88 24.08 12.10
N VAL A 353 21.83 23.10 11.21
CA VAL A 353 22.96 22.66 10.38
C VAL A 353 22.46 22.41 8.95
N PRO A 354 23.23 22.78 7.90
CA PRO A 354 22.85 22.50 6.53
C PRO A 354 22.52 21.02 6.29
N LEU A 355 21.38 20.74 5.67
CA LEU A 355 20.98 19.38 5.33
C LEU A 355 21.80 18.88 4.13
N ILE A 356 22.55 17.79 4.34
CA ILE A 356 23.12 16.97 3.28
C ILE A 356 22.07 15.90 2.90
N PRO A 357 21.44 15.98 1.71
CA PRO A 357 20.31 15.13 1.35
C PRO A 357 20.72 13.67 1.10
N GLU A 358 21.97 13.42 0.69
CA GLU A 358 22.51 12.09 0.40
C GLU A 358 22.64 11.24 1.67
N TYR A 359 22.73 9.92 1.49
CA TYR A 359 23.06 8.94 2.53
C TYR A 359 22.04 8.84 3.69
N GLU A 360 20.76 9.07 3.42
CA GLU A 360 19.69 8.76 4.39
C GLU A 360 19.67 7.25 4.65
N ARG A 361 19.46 6.84 5.91
CA ARG A 361 19.48 5.42 6.30
C ARG A 361 18.64 4.50 5.40
N THR A 362 17.37 4.81 5.22
CA THR A 362 16.46 3.96 4.44
C THR A 362 16.87 3.93 2.97
N PHE A 363 17.30 5.08 2.44
CA PHE A 363 17.79 5.17 1.07
C PHE A 363 19.10 4.40 0.86
N LEU A 364 20.07 4.50 1.79
CA LEU A 364 21.29 3.68 1.80
C LEU A 364 20.98 2.19 1.82
N MET A 365 20.04 1.77 2.67
CA MET A 365 19.60 0.37 2.73
C MET A 365 18.99 -0.09 1.40
N GLU A 366 18.18 0.74 0.74
CA GLU A 366 17.63 0.42 -0.58
C GLU A 366 18.74 0.30 -1.64
N MET A 367 19.69 1.23 -1.67
CA MET A 367 20.81 1.20 -2.62
C MET A 367 21.71 -0.02 -2.39
N ALA A 368 21.93 -0.40 -1.14
CA ALA A 368 22.64 -1.62 -0.78
C ALA A 368 21.88 -2.87 -1.24
N MET A 369 20.57 -2.95 -0.97
CA MET A 369 19.73 -4.07 -1.40
C MET A 369 19.62 -4.19 -2.93
N ALA A 370 19.74 -3.07 -3.65
CA ALA A 370 19.66 -3.00 -5.11
C ALA A 370 21.01 -3.17 -5.82
N HIS A 371 22.10 -3.41 -5.06
CA HIS A 371 23.48 -3.48 -5.57
C HIS A 371 23.88 -2.25 -6.41
N ASN A 372 23.46 -1.06 -5.99
CA ASN A 372 23.81 0.19 -6.67
C ASN A 372 25.25 0.60 -6.34
N GLU A 373 26.23 -0.09 -6.94
CA GLU A 373 27.66 0.12 -6.70
C GLU A 373 28.11 1.55 -6.96
N ALA A 374 27.53 2.25 -7.94
CA ALA A 374 27.88 3.65 -8.20
C ALA A 374 27.57 4.54 -7.00
N TYR A 375 26.37 4.41 -6.44
CA TYR A 375 25.97 5.16 -5.25
C TYR A 375 26.77 4.75 -4.00
N LEU A 376 26.99 3.44 -3.81
CA LEU A 376 27.75 2.94 -2.66
C LEU A 376 29.24 3.28 -2.74
N GLN A 377 29.83 3.30 -3.93
CA GLN A 377 31.21 3.71 -4.12
C GLN A 377 31.39 5.19 -3.82
N GLN A 378 30.48 6.04 -4.28
CA GLN A 378 30.50 7.46 -3.93
C GLN A 378 30.40 7.66 -2.41
N PHE A 379 29.55 6.89 -1.73
CA PHE A 379 29.51 6.90 -0.26
C PHE A 379 30.85 6.50 0.37
N ARG A 380 31.48 5.42 -0.14
CA ARG A 380 32.80 4.96 0.34
C ARG A 380 33.90 5.99 0.10
N ASP A 381 33.89 6.66 -1.05
CA ASP A 381 34.87 7.67 -1.42
C ASP A 381 34.73 8.91 -0.54
N ASP A 382 33.51 9.38 -0.29
CA ASP A 382 33.24 10.51 0.62
C ASP A 382 33.70 10.21 2.07
N LEU A 383 33.54 8.95 2.51
CA LEU A 383 34.06 8.51 3.81
C LEU A 383 35.60 8.45 3.82
N ALA A 384 36.20 7.89 2.77
CA ALA A 384 37.66 7.75 2.65
C ALA A 384 38.37 9.10 2.52
N SER A 385 37.73 10.09 1.89
CA SER A 385 38.24 11.45 1.79
C SER A 385 37.99 12.29 3.04
N HIS A 386 37.43 11.71 4.10
CA HIS A 386 37.05 12.42 5.33
C HIS A 386 36.18 13.67 5.05
N ARG A 387 35.27 13.60 4.08
CA ARG A 387 34.39 14.72 3.73
C ARG A 387 33.60 15.23 4.93
N PHE A 388 33.10 14.30 5.76
CA PHE A 388 32.26 14.62 6.91
C PHE A 388 33.10 14.68 8.19
N ALA A 389 33.09 15.82 8.88
CA ALA A 389 33.73 15.95 10.18
C ALA A 389 32.96 15.22 11.29
N LEU A 390 31.64 15.07 11.11
CA LEU A 390 30.78 14.35 12.04
C LEU A 390 29.67 13.61 11.28
N ILE A 391 29.40 12.38 11.69
CA ILE A 391 28.30 11.56 11.17
C ILE A 391 27.36 11.21 12.33
N VAL A 392 26.10 11.60 12.21
CA VAL A 392 25.03 11.26 13.15
C VAL A 392 24.30 10.01 12.63
N VAL A 393 24.50 8.91 13.35
CA VAL A 393 23.90 7.60 13.03
C VAL A 393 23.46 6.89 14.31
N GLN A 394 22.37 6.13 14.24
CA GLN A 394 21.99 5.21 15.30
C GLN A 394 23.04 4.08 15.45
N PRO A 395 23.11 3.42 16.62
CA PRO A 395 24.02 2.29 16.80
C PRO A 395 23.91 1.26 15.67
N LEU A 396 25.04 0.97 15.03
CA LEU A 396 25.12 0.05 13.88
C LEU A 396 25.18 -1.42 14.29
N ASN A 397 25.49 -1.69 15.56
CA ASN A 397 25.50 -3.02 16.13
C ASN A 397 24.18 -3.28 16.87
N LEU A 398 23.59 -4.46 16.62
CA LEU A 398 22.54 -5.01 17.47
C LEU A 398 23.22 -5.57 18.73
N THR A 399 23.28 -4.77 19.80
CA THR A 399 23.51 -5.30 21.16
C THR A 399 22.20 -5.80 21.74
#